data_AF-A0A8J4B358-F1
#
_entry.id   AF-A0A8J4B358-F1
#
_cell.length_a   1.000
_cell.length_b   1.000
_cell.length_c   1.000
_cell.angle_alpha   90.00
_cell.angle_beta   90.00
_cell.angle_gamma   90.00
#
_symmetry.space_group_name_H-M   'P 1'
#
loop_
_entity.id
_entity.type
_entity.pdbx_description
1 polymer ?
#
loop_
_entity_poly.entity_id
_entity_poly.type
_entity_poly.pdbx_seq_one_letter_code
_entity_poly.pdbx_strand_id
1 'polypeptide(L)'
;MSRNSFHDHPGIAPDASAQSPFNVISRPRLLVPHHHRQGFIRSCSFFPPAPRTPSPCFPHPLVFPSFPRLVWHFPTSTTRLLSSTLQLSRDTASATHDSVNPHSNEDQNRRRLELLALDVEYTHVELPDGSRRSFASWVALVDRFEGVPLKTHIALPTEGGEGGLPLGTRIVGGVPRAALTGAPSLTQVRDMVSELLRRGCRVLVGHGLTKDLRALGIGDRAAATLRRRYSVRLYDTMSYGKFRGRGGTARSLAWLAAEFLDGRKIQAAGPGCHDPEEDARAVLDLYVRYVDYSYLVEYETARILAEHRRRNDEAGDEVAAEEEVDALLDADVAAEGKGL
;
A
#
# COMPACT_ATOMS: atom_id res chain seq x y z
N MET A 1 4.95 68.40 19.84
CA MET A 1 4.26 68.80 18.59
C MET A 1 3.27 67.70 18.22
N SER A 2 2.00 68.08 18.02
CA SER A 2 0.83 67.35 17.45
C SER A 2 0.52 65.94 17.99
N ARG A 3 -0.53 65.65 18.80
CA ARG A 3 -2.00 65.89 18.74
C ARG A 3 -2.68 65.43 17.43
N ASN A 4 -3.54 64.41 17.57
CA ASN A 4 -4.90 64.24 17.00
C ASN A 4 -5.55 63.02 17.70
N SER A 5 -6.51 63.15 18.64
CA SER A 5 -7.97 63.42 18.53
C SER A 5 -8.74 62.33 17.77
N PHE A 6 -9.39 61.36 18.45
CA PHE A 6 -10.80 61.37 18.93
C PHE A 6 -11.87 61.59 17.85
N HIS A 7 -12.70 60.56 17.62
CA HIS A 7 -14.16 60.68 17.49
C HIS A 7 -14.84 59.37 17.92
N ASP A 8 -15.50 59.45 19.08
CA ASP A 8 -16.63 58.60 19.49
C ASP A 8 -17.89 59.00 18.70
N HIS A 9 -18.84 58.06 18.54
CA HIS A 9 -20.28 58.26 18.83
C HIS A 9 -21.13 56.97 18.59
N PRO A 10 -22.37 56.90 19.12
CA PRO A 10 -22.75 55.88 20.10
C PRO A 10 -23.88 54.94 19.66
N GLY A 11 -24.37 54.12 20.61
CA GLY A 11 -25.19 52.95 20.38
C GLY A 11 -26.68 53.15 20.11
N ILE A 12 -27.33 52.02 19.84
CA ILE A 12 -28.77 51.80 20.00
C ILE A 12 -28.95 50.43 20.65
N ALA A 13 -29.69 50.41 21.75
CA ALA A 13 -30.04 49.26 22.57
C ALA A 13 -31.46 48.73 22.17
N PRO A 14 -32.00 47.70 22.83
CA PRO A 14 -32.79 46.64 22.21
C PRO A 14 -34.31 46.78 22.39
N ASP A 15 -35.06 46.07 21.56
CA ASP A 15 -36.46 45.66 21.74
C ASP A 15 -36.74 44.56 20.70
N ALA A 16 -37.65 43.59 20.83
CA ALA A 16 -38.43 43.06 21.92
C ALA A 16 -39.00 41.72 21.41
N SER A 17 -39.27 40.80 22.33
CA SER A 17 -40.40 39.86 22.32
C SER A 17 -40.91 39.26 21.00
N ALA A 18 -40.73 37.96 20.84
CA ALA A 18 -41.79 37.07 20.33
C ALA A 18 -41.64 35.67 20.95
N GLN A 19 -42.39 35.44 22.03
CA GLN A 19 -42.69 34.11 22.54
C GLN A 19 -43.74 33.45 21.63
N SER A 20 -43.57 32.18 21.31
CA SER A 20 -44.65 31.28 20.90
C SER A 20 -44.20 29.81 21.04
N PRO A 21 -45.11 28.88 21.39
CA PRO A 21 -44.80 27.79 22.32
C PRO A 21 -45.03 26.37 21.76
N PHE A 22 -44.64 25.35 22.55
CA PHE A 22 -44.95 23.91 22.46
C PHE A 22 -44.41 23.16 21.21
N ASN A 23 -43.66 22.05 21.32
CA ASN A 23 -44.04 20.79 21.96
C ASN A 23 -42.82 20.02 22.48
N VAL A 24 -42.80 19.76 23.79
CA VAL A 24 -41.92 18.78 24.43
C VAL A 24 -42.61 17.42 24.34
N ILE A 25 -42.14 16.57 23.43
CA ILE A 25 -42.51 15.14 23.43
C ILE A 25 -41.63 14.45 24.48
N SER A 26 -42.19 14.28 25.67
CA SER A 26 -41.65 13.45 26.74
C SER A 26 -41.56 11.99 26.28
N ARG A 27 -40.35 11.49 26.05
CA ARG A 27 -40.10 10.06 25.89
C ARG A 27 -40.09 9.37 27.26
N PRO A 28 -40.70 8.18 27.40
CA PRO A 28 -40.66 7.43 28.65
C PRO A 28 -39.22 6.93 28.94
N ARG A 29 -38.71 7.28 30.12
CA ARG A 29 -37.51 6.67 30.71
C ARG A 29 -37.81 5.21 31.02
N LEU A 30 -37.24 4.30 30.24
CA LEU A 30 -37.14 2.89 30.62
C LEU A 30 -36.17 2.77 31.80
N LEU A 31 -36.73 2.44 32.96
CA LEU A 31 -36.02 1.97 34.15
C LEU A 31 -35.26 0.70 33.80
N VAL A 32 -33.93 0.79 33.75
CA VAL A 32 -33.02 -0.35 33.70
C VAL A 32 -32.79 -0.81 35.16
N PRO A 33 -32.97 -2.09 35.50
CA PRO A 33 -32.73 -2.57 36.85
C PRO A 33 -31.23 -2.53 37.18
N HIS A 34 -30.90 -1.82 38.25
CA HIS A 34 -29.60 -1.84 38.91
C HIS A 34 -29.34 -3.24 39.50
N HIS A 35 -28.54 -4.07 38.82
CA HIS A 35 -27.96 -5.24 39.45
C HIS A 35 -26.83 -4.81 40.38
N HIS A 36 -27.13 -4.89 41.67
CA HIS A 36 -26.24 -4.76 42.81
C HIS A 36 -25.16 -5.85 42.72
N ARG A 37 -23.97 -5.54 42.17
CA ARG A 37 -22.79 -6.41 42.32
C ARG A 37 -22.13 -6.09 43.66
N GLN A 38 -22.28 -7.03 44.59
CA GLN A 38 -21.56 -7.04 45.86
C GLN A 38 -20.05 -7.08 45.60
N GLY A 39 -19.32 -6.21 46.31
CA GLY A 39 -17.88 -6.10 46.25
C GLY A 39 -17.20 -7.32 46.86
N PHE A 40 -16.32 -7.93 46.09
CA PHE A 40 -15.29 -8.84 46.60
C PHE A 40 -13.99 -8.03 46.71
N ILE A 41 -13.71 -7.50 47.89
CA ILE A 41 -12.43 -6.86 48.22
C ILE A 41 -11.41 -7.99 48.36
N ARG A 42 -10.62 -8.23 47.32
CA ARG A 42 -9.38 -9.02 47.44
C ARG A 42 -8.31 -8.13 48.05
N SER A 43 -8.03 -8.39 49.32
CA SER A 43 -6.83 -7.97 50.05
C SER A 43 -5.57 -8.32 49.24
N CYS A 44 -4.93 -7.32 48.64
CA CYS A 44 -3.57 -7.44 48.13
C CYS A 44 -2.60 -7.35 49.31
N SER A 45 -2.06 -8.49 49.72
CA SER A 45 -0.92 -8.58 50.62
C SER A 45 0.28 -7.87 50.01
N PHE A 46 0.74 -6.83 50.69
CA PHE A 46 2.03 -6.18 50.49
C PHE A 46 3.15 -7.22 50.67
N PHE A 47 3.84 -7.59 49.59
CA PHE A 47 5.13 -8.26 49.68
C PHE A 47 6.24 -7.20 49.61
N PRO A 48 7.23 -7.22 50.54
CA PRO A 48 8.38 -6.32 50.46
C PRO A 48 9.25 -6.65 49.24
N PRO A 49 9.91 -5.66 48.62
CA PRO A 49 10.81 -5.89 47.51
C PRO A 49 12.03 -6.72 47.96
N ALA A 50 12.32 -7.80 47.25
CA ALA A 50 13.52 -8.61 47.45
C ALA A 50 14.79 -7.78 47.16
N PRO A 51 15.89 -8.00 47.90
CA PRO A 51 17.16 -7.32 47.67
C PRO A 51 17.74 -7.73 46.31
N ARG A 52 18.18 -6.73 45.54
CA ARG A 52 18.88 -6.92 44.26
C ARG A 52 20.23 -7.58 44.51
N THR A 53 20.40 -8.80 44.03
CA THR A 53 21.70 -9.44 43.93
C THR A 53 22.47 -8.85 42.73
N PRO A 54 23.79 -8.63 42.85
CA PRO A 54 24.61 -8.16 41.75
C PRO A 54 24.79 -9.26 40.68
N SER A 55 24.57 -8.90 39.42
CA SER A 55 24.77 -9.76 38.26
C SER A 55 26.24 -10.21 38.16
N PRO A 56 26.50 -11.51 37.93
CA PRO A 56 27.86 -11.98 37.67
C PRO A 56 28.33 -11.55 36.27
N CYS A 57 29.57 -11.08 36.22
CA CYS A 57 30.32 -10.77 35.02
C CYS A 57 30.36 -12.00 34.08
N PHE A 58 29.94 -11.80 32.82
CA PHE A 58 30.16 -12.78 31.75
C PHE A 58 31.64 -12.79 31.34
N PRO A 59 32.28 -13.97 31.23
CA PRO A 59 33.58 -14.09 30.61
C PRO A 59 33.46 -14.40 29.11
N HIS A 60 34.25 -13.64 28.33
CA HIS A 60 34.84 -13.92 27.01
C HIS A 60 33.97 -14.19 25.76
N PRO A 61 34.39 -13.65 24.59
CA PRO A 61 33.75 -13.89 23.31
C PRO A 61 34.13 -15.28 22.74
N LEU A 62 33.12 -16.03 22.30
CA LEU A 62 33.32 -17.23 21.50
C LEU A 62 33.80 -16.83 20.10
N VAL A 63 35.01 -17.27 19.76
CA VAL A 63 35.59 -17.25 18.43
C VAL A 63 34.81 -18.24 17.56
N PHE A 64 34.09 -17.75 16.56
CA PHE A 64 33.49 -18.60 15.53
C PHE A 64 34.56 -19.03 14.52
N PRO A 65 34.58 -20.29 14.07
CA PRO A 65 35.48 -20.73 13.02
C PRO A 65 35.12 -20.06 11.67
N SER A 66 36.14 -19.52 11.03
CA SER A 66 36.10 -18.97 9.68
C SER A 66 35.67 -20.04 8.68
N PHE A 67 34.48 -19.88 8.09
CA PHE A 67 34.11 -20.62 6.89
C PHE A 67 34.75 -19.96 5.65
N PRO A 68 35.22 -20.74 4.66
CA PRO A 68 35.81 -20.20 3.45
C PRO A 68 34.77 -19.41 2.66
N ARG A 69 35.14 -18.18 2.27
CA ARG A 69 34.41 -17.34 1.31
C ARG A 69 34.29 -18.07 -0.02
N LEU A 70 33.12 -18.61 -0.32
CA LEU A 70 32.71 -18.91 -1.69
C LEU A 70 32.45 -17.58 -2.41
N VAL A 71 33.40 -17.19 -3.26
CA VAL A 71 33.29 -16.06 -4.17
C VAL A 71 32.37 -16.48 -5.30
N TRP A 72 31.10 -16.05 -5.22
CA TRP A 72 30.18 -16.14 -6.34
C TRP A 72 30.45 -14.95 -7.27
N HIS A 73 31.09 -15.21 -8.41
CA HIS A 73 31.11 -14.28 -9.53
C HIS A 73 29.73 -14.30 -10.18
N PHE A 74 28.92 -13.28 -9.88
CA PHE A 74 27.73 -12.99 -10.66
C PHE A 74 28.12 -12.15 -11.88
N PRO A 75 27.66 -12.51 -13.09
CA PRO A 75 27.82 -11.66 -14.26
C PRO A 75 27.04 -10.35 -14.03
N THR A 76 27.75 -9.23 -14.19
CA THR A 76 27.18 -7.88 -14.23
C THR A 76 26.30 -7.76 -15.47
N SER A 77 25.01 -8.04 -15.36
CA SER A 77 24.04 -7.64 -16.38
C SER A 77 23.76 -6.14 -16.24
N THR A 78 24.22 -5.41 -17.25
CA THR A 78 23.94 -4.00 -17.54
C THR A 78 22.45 -3.71 -17.44
N THR A 79 22.03 -2.99 -16.40
CA THR A 79 20.70 -2.38 -16.30
C THR A 79 20.53 -1.33 -17.39
N ARG A 80 19.83 -1.69 -18.47
CA ARG A 80 19.18 -0.71 -19.36
C ARG A 80 18.04 -0.05 -18.58
N LEU A 81 18.17 1.25 -18.35
CA LEU A 81 17.08 2.12 -17.91
C LEU A 81 16.02 2.15 -19.02
N LEU A 82 14.90 1.47 -18.82
CA LEU A 82 13.69 1.69 -19.61
C LEU A 82 12.95 2.89 -19.00
N SER A 83 13.09 4.05 -19.63
CA SER A 83 12.15 5.16 -19.46
C SER A 83 10.80 4.72 -20.00
N SER A 84 9.86 4.42 -19.11
CA SER A 84 8.45 4.21 -19.44
C SER A 84 7.79 5.56 -19.74
N THR A 85 8.07 6.11 -20.93
CA THR A 85 7.27 7.18 -21.50
C THR A 85 5.91 6.59 -21.88
N LEU A 86 4.83 7.10 -21.29
CA LEU A 86 3.46 6.83 -21.72
C LEU A 86 3.30 7.25 -23.18
N GLN A 87 3.45 6.29 -24.11
CA GLN A 87 3.02 6.46 -25.50
C GLN A 87 1.60 5.93 -25.62
N LEU A 88 0.65 6.85 -25.83
CA LEU A 88 -0.65 6.51 -26.42
C LEU A 88 -0.39 5.99 -27.84
N SER A 89 -0.55 4.69 -28.03
CA SER A 89 -0.52 4.04 -29.35
C SER A 89 -1.72 4.47 -30.20
N ARG A 90 -1.44 4.78 -31.47
CA ARG A 90 -2.41 4.97 -32.55
C ARG A 90 -2.80 3.61 -33.10
N ASP A 91 -4.09 3.33 -33.14
CA ASP A 91 -4.65 2.14 -33.78
C ASP A 91 -4.65 2.28 -35.31
N THR A 92 -4.07 1.28 -35.99
CA THR A 92 -4.32 0.99 -37.40
C THR A 92 -5.31 -0.15 -37.50
N ALA A 93 -6.46 0.14 -38.10
CA ALA A 93 -7.59 -0.78 -38.27
C ALA A 93 -7.36 -1.78 -39.40
N SER A 94 -7.73 -3.04 -39.17
CA SER A 94 -8.17 -3.97 -40.21
C SER A 94 -9.33 -4.80 -39.67
N ALA A 95 -10.49 -4.64 -40.30
CA ALA A 95 -11.72 -5.42 -40.10
C ALA A 95 -11.51 -6.83 -40.72
N THR A 96 -12.13 -7.93 -40.30
CA THR A 96 -13.54 -8.20 -40.02
C THR A 96 -13.64 -9.53 -39.26
N HIS A 97 -14.24 -9.57 -38.07
CA HIS A 97 -14.91 -10.75 -37.52
C HIS A 97 -15.83 -10.34 -36.36
N ASP A 98 -16.93 -11.09 -36.21
CA ASP A 98 -18.15 -10.82 -35.45
C ASP A 98 -18.06 -9.93 -34.20
N SER A 99 -18.87 -8.87 -34.26
CA SER A 99 -19.10 -7.83 -33.25
C SER A 99 -19.79 -8.37 -31.99
N VAL A 100 -19.06 -9.13 -31.17
CA VAL A 100 -19.38 -9.22 -29.74
C VAL A 100 -18.93 -7.91 -29.12
N ASN A 101 -19.90 -7.04 -28.84
CA ASN A 101 -19.68 -5.69 -28.30
C ASN A 101 -18.74 -5.76 -27.08
N PRO A 102 -17.45 -5.43 -27.24
CA PRO A 102 -16.50 -5.53 -26.16
C PRO A 102 -16.87 -4.39 -25.20
N HIS A 103 -17.06 -4.70 -23.93
CA HIS A 103 -17.24 -3.68 -22.89
C HIS A 103 -16.27 -2.51 -23.18
N SER A 104 -16.82 -1.30 -23.26
CA SER A 104 -16.04 -0.09 -23.57
C SER A 104 -14.78 -0.06 -22.70
N ASN A 105 -13.66 0.45 -23.22
CA ASN A 105 -12.41 0.55 -22.45
C ASN A 105 -12.63 1.25 -21.08
N GLU A 106 -13.63 2.12 -20.99
CA GLU A 106 -14.05 2.76 -19.74
C GLU A 106 -14.63 1.78 -18.71
N ASP A 107 -15.47 0.83 -19.13
CA ASP A 107 -16.05 -0.18 -18.23
C ASP A 107 -14.98 -1.12 -17.68
N GLN A 108 -14.01 -1.51 -18.52
CA GLN A 108 -12.87 -2.32 -18.08
C GLN A 108 -12.01 -1.55 -17.07
N ASN A 109 -11.72 -0.29 -17.36
CA ASN A 109 -10.98 0.58 -16.43
C ASN A 109 -11.72 0.78 -15.11
N ARG A 110 -13.05 0.93 -15.14
CA ARG A 110 -13.88 1.01 -13.93
C ARG A 110 -13.81 -0.27 -13.12
N ARG A 111 -13.95 -1.43 -13.75
CA ARG A 111 -13.86 -2.74 -13.07
C ARG A 111 -12.49 -2.99 -12.46
N ARG A 112 -11.42 -2.58 -13.13
CA ARG A 112 -10.04 -2.64 -12.59
C ARG A 112 -9.94 -1.89 -11.28
N LEU A 113 -10.49 -0.68 -11.22
CA LEU A 113 -10.36 0.17 -10.02
C LEU A 113 -11.30 -0.22 -8.87
N GLU A 114 -12.22 -1.18 -9.01
CA GLU A 114 -13.21 -1.49 -7.96
C GLU A 114 -12.57 -2.01 -6.67
N LEU A 115 -11.48 -2.78 -6.78
CA LEU A 115 -10.75 -3.36 -5.67
C LEU A 115 -9.28 -3.00 -5.82
N LEU A 116 -8.78 -2.19 -4.88
CA LEU A 116 -7.39 -1.76 -4.85
C LEU A 116 -6.74 -2.20 -3.54
N ALA A 117 -5.48 -2.61 -3.60
CA ALA A 117 -4.63 -2.76 -2.43
C ALA A 117 -3.59 -1.63 -2.39
N LEU A 118 -3.35 -1.09 -1.20
CA LEU A 118 -2.40 -0.01 -0.95
C LEU A 118 -1.34 -0.52 0.02
N ASP A 119 -0.09 -0.20 -0.29
CA ASP A 119 1.02 -0.31 0.63
C ASP A 119 1.95 0.90 0.50
N VAL A 120 2.59 1.29 1.61
CA VAL A 120 3.46 2.46 1.71
C VAL A 120 4.73 2.07 2.46
N GLU A 121 5.86 2.29 1.81
CA GLU A 121 7.17 2.20 2.41
C GLU A 121 7.61 3.54 3.01
N TYR A 122 8.45 3.43 4.04
CA TYR A 122 8.84 4.54 4.90
C TYR A 122 10.34 4.78 4.84
N THR A 123 10.73 6.06 4.76
CA THR A 123 12.10 6.49 5.00
C THR A 123 12.21 7.04 6.41
N HIS A 124 13.17 6.51 7.15
CA HIS A 124 13.48 6.97 8.50
C HIS A 124 14.56 8.03 8.45
N VAL A 125 14.31 9.15 9.11
CA VAL A 125 15.28 10.23 9.25
C VAL A 125 15.56 10.49 10.72
N GLU A 126 16.82 10.79 11.02
CA GLU A 126 17.30 11.22 12.31
C GLU A 126 17.59 12.72 12.24
N LEU A 127 16.96 13.47 13.13
CA LEU A 127 17.07 14.92 13.23
C LEU A 127 18.31 15.31 14.04
N PRO A 128 18.75 16.58 13.96
CA PRO A 128 19.93 17.07 14.70
C PRO A 128 19.83 16.94 16.23
N ASP A 129 18.62 16.91 16.78
CA ASP A 129 18.36 16.67 18.21
C ASP A 129 18.44 15.18 18.61
N GLY A 130 18.77 14.29 17.66
CA GLY A 130 18.82 12.84 17.83
C GLY A 130 17.46 12.15 17.75
N SER A 131 16.36 12.89 17.63
CA SER A 131 15.03 12.31 17.47
C SER A 131 14.85 11.68 16.08
N ARG A 132 13.99 10.66 15.99
CA ARG A 132 13.71 9.96 14.73
C ARG A 132 12.30 10.22 14.26
N ARG A 133 12.16 10.40 12.95
CA ARG A 133 10.87 10.55 12.27
C ARG A 133 10.79 9.63 11.06
N SER A 134 9.59 9.19 10.73
CA SER A 134 9.32 8.34 9.56
C SER A 134 8.44 9.12 8.59
N PHE A 135 8.81 9.10 7.32
CA PHE A 135 8.09 9.74 6.24
C PHE A 135 7.69 8.69 5.21
N ALA A 136 6.47 8.77 4.67
CA ALA A 136 6.10 8.00 3.49
C ALA A 136 7.04 8.38 2.34
N SER A 137 7.63 7.39 1.67
CA SER A 137 8.69 7.63 0.69
C SER A 137 8.54 6.79 -0.58
N TRP A 138 7.72 5.74 -0.57
CA TRP A 138 7.36 4.97 -1.75
C TRP A 138 5.99 4.36 -1.55
N VAL A 139 5.11 4.47 -2.54
CA VAL A 139 3.74 3.97 -2.47
C VAL A 139 3.45 3.12 -3.69
N ALA A 140 2.65 2.07 -3.48
CA ALA A 140 2.05 1.31 -4.56
C ALA A 140 0.54 1.13 -4.33
N LEU A 141 -0.24 1.30 -5.39
CA LEU A 141 -1.60 0.83 -5.51
C LEU A 141 -1.63 -0.27 -6.57
N VAL A 142 -2.22 -1.41 -6.22
CA VAL A 142 -2.36 -2.57 -7.09
C VAL A 142 -3.83 -2.90 -7.23
N ASP A 143 -4.27 -3.19 -8.46
CA ASP A 143 -5.62 -3.64 -8.75
C ASP A 143 -5.74 -5.17 -8.77
N ARG A 144 -6.98 -5.68 -8.75
CA ARG A 144 -7.27 -7.12 -8.68
C ARG A 144 -6.82 -7.93 -9.90
N PHE A 145 -6.43 -7.27 -10.98
CA PHE A 145 -5.92 -7.89 -12.20
C PHE A 145 -4.41 -7.67 -12.34
N GLU A 146 -3.73 -7.49 -11.21
CA GLU A 146 -2.28 -7.25 -11.09
C GLU A 146 -1.77 -5.95 -11.74
N GLY A 147 -2.68 -5.09 -12.21
CA GLY A 147 -2.34 -3.78 -12.70
C GLY A 147 -1.84 -2.88 -11.57
N VAL A 148 -0.89 -2.00 -11.87
CA VAL A 148 -0.28 -1.11 -10.89
C VAL A 148 -0.63 0.34 -11.25
N PRO A 149 -1.87 0.80 -10.95
CA PRO A 149 -2.32 2.14 -11.32
C PRO A 149 -1.47 3.27 -10.74
N LEU A 150 -0.75 3.02 -9.65
CA LEU A 150 0.22 3.96 -9.11
C LEU A 150 1.37 3.20 -8.45
N LYS A 151 2.60 3.49 -8.88
CA LYS A 151 3.82 3.16 -8.13
C LYS A 151 4.78 4.34 -8.26
N THR A 152 5.06 5.01 -7.15
CA THR A 152 5.87 6.22 -7.20
C THR A 152 6.57 6.50 -5.88
N HIS A 153 7.77 7.06 -5.97
CA HIS A 153 8.49 7.59 -4.82
C HIS A 153 7.88 8.91 -4.36
N ILE A 154 8.15 9.29 -3.12
CA ILE A 154 7.66 10.53 -2.53
C ILE A 154 8.86 11.35 -2.06
N ALA A 155 8.96 12.58 -2.53
CA ALA A 155 10.02 13.48 -2.08
C ALA A 155 9.90 13.78 -0.59
N LEU A 156 11.06 13.80 0.09
CA LEU A 156 11.14 14.27 1.46
C LEU A 156 10.90 15.79 1.52
N PRO A 157 10.39 16.31 2.66
CA PRO A 157 10.25 17.75 2.84
C PRO A 157 11.61 18.49 2.68
N THR A 158 11.67 19.46 1.77
CA THR A 158 12.89 20.23 1.49
C THR A 158 13.23 21.20 2.61
N GLU A 159 14.52 21.41 2.88
CA GLU A 159 14.99 22.38 3.88
C GLU A 159 14.42 23.79 3.58
N GLY A 160 13.97 24.51 4.62
CA GLY A 160 13.51 25.90 4.51
C GLY A 160 12.05 26.09 4.08
N GLY A 161 11.32 25.03 3.71
CA GLY A 161 9.86 25.07 3.55
C GLY A 161 9.12 24.87 4.87
N GLU A 162 7.81 25.18 4.90
CA GLU A 162 6.96 24.79 6.02
C GLU A 162 6.93 23.26 6.13
N GLY A 163 7.50 22.71 7.20
CA GLY A 163 7.69 21.26 7.38
C GLY A 163 8.98 20.69 6.77
N GLY A 164 9.89 21.52 6.28
CA GLY A 164 11.19 21.12 5.76
C GLY A 164 12.07 20.38 6.78
N LEU A 165 12.90 19.45 6.29
CA LEU A 165 13.87 18.78 7.15
C LEU A 165 14.95 19.79 7.58
N PRO A 166 15.37 19.80 8.86
CA PRO A 166 16.43 20.69 9.33
C PRO A 166 17.80 20.26 8.78
N LEU A 167 18.70 21.23 8.60
CA LEU A 167 20.08 20.98 8.21
C LEU A 167 20.74 19.98 9.19
N GLY A 168 21.45 18.99 8.66
CA GLY A 168 22.05 17.92 9.45
C GLY A 168 21.14 16.70 9.64
N THR A 169 19.94 16.68 9.04
CA THR A 169 19.10 15.48 8.99
C THR A 169 19.78 14.34 8.24
N ARG A 170 19.79 13.15 8.84
CA ARG A 170 20.38 11.93 8.26
C ARG A 170 19.30 10.90 7.93
N ILE A 171 19.34 10.34 6.72
CA ILE A 171 18.53 9.15 6.40
C ILE A 171 19.18 7.93 7.05
N VAL A 172 18.43 7.20 7.88
CA VAL A 172 18.93 6.06 8.65
C VAL A 172 18.33 4.71 8.22
N GLY A 173 17.43 4.70 7.24
CA GLY A 173 16.87 3.47 6.66
C GLY A 173 15.70 3.74 5.70
N GLY A 174 15.30 2.70 4.98
CA GLY A 174 14.23 2.73 3.98
C GLY A 174 14.73 3.07 2.58
N VAL A 175 13.91 3.80 1.82
CA VAL A 175 14.15 4.10 0.40
C VAL A 175 15.44 4.94 0.20
N PRO A 176 16.32 4.58 -0.76
CA PRO A 176 17.55 5.32 -1.03
C PRO A 176 17.31 6.78 -1.44
N ARG A 177 18.16 7.71 -0.98
CA ARG A 177 18.06 9.15 -1.27
C ARG A 177 17.99 9.48 -2.76
N ALA A 178 18.70 8.71 -3.60
CA ALA A 178 18.69 8.89 -5.04
C ALA A 178 17.28 8.74 -5.63
N ALA A 179 16.48 7.78 -5.13
CA ALA A 179 15.12 7.53 -5.60
C ALA A 179 14.12 8.63 -5.16
N LEU A 180 14.45 9.37 -4.09
CA LEU A 180 13.62 10.46 -3.55
C LEU A 180 13.88 11.81 -4.24
N THR A 181 14.98 11.91 -5.01
CA THR A 181 15.40 13.16 -5.64
C THR A 181 14.59 13.40 -6.91
N GLY A 182 13.86 14.51 -6.97
CA GLY A 182 12.94 14.82 -8.08
C GLY A 182 11.62 14.05 -8.05
N ALA A 183 11.38 13.24 -7.01
CA ALA A 183 10.11 12.58 -6.81
C ALA A 183 8.96 13.59 -6.55
N PRO A 184 7.70 13.24 -6.84
CA PRO A 184 6.56 14.09 -6.50
C PRO A 184 6.47 14.39 -4.99
N SER A 185 5.97 15.57 -4.65
CA SER A 185 5.69 15.91 -3.26
C SER A 185 4.60 15.02 -2.65
N LEU A 186 4.59 14.88 -1.32
CA LEU A 186 3.56 14.14 -0.59
C LEU A 186 2.13 14.61 -0.96
N THR A 187 1.93 15.92 -1.12
CA THR A 187 0.65 16.49 -1.54
C THR A 187 0.22 15.98 -2.91
N GLN A 188 1.13 15.99 -3.90
CA GLN A 188 0.83 15.50 -5.24
C GLN A 188 0.49 14.00 -5.22
N VAL A 189 1.24 13.18 -4.48
CA VAL A 189 0.97 11.74 -4.37
C VAL A 189 -0.34 11.48 -3.65
N ARG A 190 -0.65 12.22 -2.58
CA ARG A 190 -1.94 12.16 -1.89
C ARG A 190 -3.10 12.46 -2.83
N ASP A 191 -2.94 13.46 -3.71
CA ASP A 191 -3.98 13.84 -4.66
C ASP A 191 -4.18 12.76 -5.72
N MET A 192 -3.08 12.15 -6.23
CA MET A 192 -3.13 10.99 -7.14
C MET A 192 -3.86 9.81 -6.51
N VAL A 193 -3.49 9.42 -5.28
CA VAL A 193 -4.15 8.34 -4.52
C VAL A 193 -5.62 8.66 -4.33
N SER A 194 -5.94 9.88 -3.86
CA SER A 194 -7.31 10.30 -3.60
C SER A 194 -8.15 10.30 -4.88
N GLU A 195 -7.57 10.63 -6.03
CA GLU A 195 -8.25 10.59 -7.32
C GLU A 195 -8.58 9.15 -7.73
N LEU A 196 -7.62 8.23 -7.65
CA LEU A 196 -7.85 6.80 -7.93
C LEU A 196 -8.96 6.22 -7.05
N LEU A 197 -8.95 6.55 -5.75
CA LEU A 197 -9.99 6.11 -4.81
C LEU A 197 -11.38 6.69 -5.13
N ARG A 198 -11.45 7.89 -5.74
CA ARG A 198 -12.72 8.53 -6.12
C ARG A 198 -13.30 8.04 -7.45
N ARG A 199 -12.45 7.55 -8.37
CA ARG A 199 -12.83 7.21 -9.75
C ARG A 199 -13.56 5.88 -9.92
N GLY A 200 -13.64 5.04 -8.88
CA GLY A 200 -14.31 3.75 -8.99
C GLY A 200 -13.99 2.74 -7.90
N CYS A 201 -13.09 3.07 -6.97
CA CYS A 201 -12.75 2.19 -5.86
C CYS A 201 -13.96 1.94 -4.96
N ARG A 202 -14.34 0.67 -4.82
CA ARG A 202 -15.37 0.20 -3.87
C ARG A 202 -14.74 -0.38 -2.62
N VAL A 203 -13.55 -0.95 -2.75
CA VAL A 203 -12.81 -1.57 -1.64
C VAL A 203 -11.34 -1.20 -1.75
N LEU A 204 -10.81 -0.62 -0.66
CA LEU A 204 -9.39 -0.40 -0.46
C LEU A 204 -8.88 -1.35 0.63
N VAL A 205 -7.89 -2.17 0.29
CA VAL A 205 -7.30 -3.17 1.17
C VAL A 205 -5.89 -2.73 1.58
N GLY A 206 -5.44 -3.06 2.78
CA GLY A 206 -4.06 -2.87 3.23
C GLY A 206 -3.68 -3.77 4.40
N HIS A 207 -2.41 -3.73 4.81
CA HIS A 207 -1.91 -4.37 6.03
C HIS A 207 -1.37 -3.33 6.99
N GLY A 208 -2.22 -2.84 7.90
CA GLY A 208 -1.94 -1.62 8.65
C GLY A 208 -2.40 -0.35 7.93
N LEU A 209 -3.44 -0.47 7.09
CA LEU A 209 -3.96 0.56 6.19
C LEU A 209 -4.18 1.93 6.85
N THR A 210 -4.57 1.95 8.13
CA THR A 210 -4.77 3.22 8.86
C THR A 210 -3.46 4.01 9.00
N LYS A 211 -2.35 3.31 9.23
CA LYS A 211 -1.01 3.92 9.33
C LYS A 211 -0.61 4.51 7.98
N ASP A 212 -0.80 3.76 6.90
CA ASP A 212 -0.40 4.16 5.55
C ASP A 212 -1.22 5.35 5.06
N LEU A 213 -2.54 5.34 5.26
CA LEU A 213 -3.40 6.49 4.94
C LEU A 213 -2.97 7.74 5.70
N ARG A 214 -2.67 7.64 7.00
CA ARG A 214 -2.18 8.78 7.79
C ARG A 214 -0.83 9.27 7.29
N ALA A 215 0.07 8.37 6.91
CA ALA A 215 1.39 8.70 6.35
C ALA A 215 1.27 9.47 5.02
N LEU A 216 0.26 9.15 4.21
CA LEU A 216 -0.11 9.89 3.01
C LEU A 216 -0.87 11.21 3.28
N GLY A 217 -1.06 11.60 4.54
CA GLY A 217 -1.83 12.78 4.91
C GLY A 217 -3.35 12.62 4.73
N ILE A 218 -3.84 11.39 4.58
CA ILE A 218 -5.27 11.04 4.53
C ILE A 218 -5.70 10.69 5.96
N GLY A 219 -5.90 11.72 6.79
CA GLY A 219 -6.33 11.55 8.17
C GLY A 219 -7.76 11.02 8.33
N ASP A 220 -8.18 10.79 9.57
CA ASP A 220 -9.44 10.12 9.90
C ASP A 220 -10.67 10.78 9.25
N ARG A 221 -10.69 12.13 9.15
CA ARG A 221 -11.77 12.88 8.49
C ARG A 221 -11.81 12.63 6.98
N ALA A 222 -10.66 12.57 6.32
CA ALA A 222 -10.56 12.29 4.89
C ALA A 222 -10.95 10.82 4.62
N ALA A 223 -10.45 9.88 5.43
CA ALA A 223 -10.87 8.48 5.36
C ALA A 223 -12.38 8.29 5.61
N ALA A 224 -12.97 9.02 6.55
CA ALA A 224 -14.41 9.03 6.76
C ALA A 224 -15.20 9.64 5.57
N THR A 225 -14.58 10.54 4.82
CA THR A 225 -15.14 11.10 3.59
C THR A 225 -15.10 10.08 2.46
N LEU A 226 -14.00 9.34 2.31
CA LEU A 226 -13.90 8.19 1.37
C LEU A 226 -15.02 7.18 1.61
N ARG A 227 -15.24 6.78 2.87
CA ARG A 227 -16.31 5.84 3.24
C ARG A 227 -17.72 6.37 2.95
N ARG A 228 -18.01 7.63 3.33
CA ARG A 228 -19.38 8.17 3.29
C ARG A 228 -19.79 8.74 1.95
N ARG A 229 -18.89 9.49 1.29
CA ARG A 229 -19.20 10.21 0.06
C ARG A 229 -18.93 9.37 -1.18
N TYR A 230 -17.89 8.53 -1.13
CA TYR A 230 -17.45 7.72 -2.27
C TYR A 230 -17.71 6.23 -2.05
N SER A 231 -18.36 5.86 -0.94
CA SER A 231 -18.73 4.47 -0.61
C SER A 231 -17.55 3.49 -0.61
N VAL A 232 -16.33 3.98 -0.36
CA VAL A 232 -15.12 3.14 -0.33
C VAL A 232 -15.09 2.38 0.98
N ARG A 233 -15.18 1.04 0.92
CA ARG A 233 -14.95 0.17 2.08
C ARG A 233 -13.46 0.07 2.34
N LEU A 234 -13.03 0.31 3.57
CA LEU A 234 -11.63 0.17 3.96
C LEU A 234 -11.46 -1.15 4.70
N TYR A 235 -10.58 -2.02 4.20
CA TYR A 235 -10.32 -3.32 4.77
C TYR A 235 -8.86 -3.43 5.20
N ASP A 236 -8.65 -3.75 6.48
CA ASP A 236 -7.31 -3.94 7.03
C ASP A 236 -7.12 -5.40 7.42
N THR A 237 -6.18 -6.08 6.77
CA THR A 237 -5.87 -7.49 7.03
C THR A 237 -5.42 -7.74 8.47
N MET A 238 -4.84 -6.74 9.16
CA MET A 238 -4.48 -6.86 10.59
C MET A 238 -5.72 -7.03 11.49
N SER A 239 -6.91 -6.61 11.03
CA SER A 239 -8.16 -6.70 11.77
C SER A 239 -8.92 -8.01 11.53
N TYR A 240 -8.54 -8.79 10.52
CA TYR A 240 -9.26 -10.00 10.14
C TYR A 240 -9.01 -11.14 11.13
N GLY A 241 -10.10 -11.72 11.67
CA GLY A 241 -10.01 -12.73 12.72
C GLY A 241 -9.10 -13.93 12.38
N LYS A 242 -9.13 -14.43 11.14
CA LYS A 242 -8.29 -15.56 10.72
C LYS A 242 -6.81 -15.21 10.57
N PHE A 243 -6.48 -13.93 10.38
CA PHE A 243 -5.10 -13.46 10.21
C PHE A 243 -4.48 -12.97 11.52
N ARG A 244 -5.24 -12.96 12.62
CA ARG A 244 -4.75 -12.57 13.94
C ARG A 244 -4.10 -13.76 14.64
N GLY A 245 -3.01 -13.49 15.35
CA GLY A 245 -2.34 -14.44 16.22
C GLY A 245 -3.09 -14.65 17.54
N ARG A 246 -2.50 -15.48 18.40
CA ARG A 246 -3.03 -15.73 19.75
C ARG A 246 -3.13 -14.41 20.54
N GLY A 247 -4.28 -14.19 21.18
CA GLY A 247 -4.54 -12.94 21.92
C GLY A 247 -4.91 -11.76 21.01
N GLY A 248 -5.16 -12.00 19.72
CA GLY A 248 -5.58 -10.98 18.79
C GLY A 248 -4.44 -10.05 18.34
N THR A 249 -3.19 -10.46 18.52
CA THR A 249 -2.04 -9.73 17.98
C THR A 249 -2.04 -9.80 16.45
N ALA A 250 -1.66 -8.72 15.79
CA ALA A 250 -1.49 -8.76 14.34
C ALA A 250 -0.23 -9.58 14.01
N ARG A 251 -0.32 -10.43 12.99
CA ARG A 251 0.80 -11.19 12.44
C ARG A 251 1.45 -10.38 11.32
N SER A 252 2.72 -10.59 11.05
CA SER A 252 3.38 -9.91 9.92
C SER A 252 2.83 -10.41 8.59
N LEU A 253 2.82 -9.52 7.59
CA LEU A 253 2.37 -9.86 6.24
C LEU A 253 3.18 -11.01 5.63
N ALA A 254 4.51 -11.00 5.77
CA ALA A 254 5.37 -12.09 5.27
C ALA A 254 5.00 -13.46 5.87
N TRP A 255 4.62 -13.48 7.15
CA TRP A 255 4.17 -14.69 7.83
C TRP A 255 2.82 -15.15 7.25
N LEU A 256 1.88 -14.22 7.03
CA LEU A 256 0.57 -14.52 6.44
C LEU A 256 0.68 -15.01 5.00
N ALA A 257 1.55 -14.40 4.19
CA ALA A 257 1.80 -14.84 2.82
C ALA A 257 2.34 -16.28 2.80
N ALA A 258 3.27 -16.62 3.68
CA ALA A 258 3.80 -17.98 3.76
C ALA A 258 2.73 -19.03 4.15
N GLU A 259 1.83 -18.73 5.10
CA GLU A 259 0.78 -19.68 5.53
C GLU A 259 -0.38 -19.79 4.54
N PHE A 260 -0.85 -18.66 4.01
CA PHE A 260 -2.12 -18.59 3.28
C PHE A 260 -1.96 -18.48 1.76
N LEU A 261 -0.78 -18.14 1.26
CA LEU A 261 -0.50 -18.03 -0.18
C LEU A 261 0.52 -19.10 -0.61
N ASP A 262 0.28 -20.35 -0.21
CA ASP A 262 1.03 -21.53 -0.67
C ASP A 262 2.56 -21.41 -0.50
N GLY A 263 3.01 -20.85 0.63
CA GLY A 263 4.44 -20.69 0.91
C GLY A 263 5.11 -19.52 0.21
N ARG A 264 4.35 -18.59 -0.38
CA ARG A 264 4.89 -17.38 -1.03
C ARG A 264 5.81 -16.62 -0.08
N LYS A 265 7.06 -16.42 -0.51
CA LYS A 265 8.05 -15.60 0.18
C LYS A 265 8.01 -14.20 -0.40
N ILE A 266 7.69 -13.23 0.44
CA ILE A 266 7.79 -11.80 0.14
C ILE A 266 8.87 -11.18 1.02
N GLN A 267 9.34 -9.98 0.68
CA GLN A 267 10.36 -9.24 1.44
C GLN A 267 11.69 -10.02 1.57
N ALA A 268 11.99 -10.88 0.58
CA ALA A 268 13.16 -11.78 0.62
C ALA A 268 14.50 -11.07 0.36
N ALA A 269 14.47 -9.83 -0.14
CA ALA A 269 15.66 -9.04 -0.49
C ALA A 269 16.50 -8.59 0.72
N GLY A 270 16.06 -8.92 1.94
CA GLY A 270 16.78 -8.64 3.18
C GLY A 270 16.13 -7.53 4.01
N PRO A 271 16.63 -7.30 5.23
CA PRO A 271 16.05 -6.33 6.15
C PRO A 271 16.01 -4.91 5.55
N GLY A 272 14.82 -4.31 5.48
CA GLY A 272 14.63 -2.94 5.01
C GLY A 272 14.58 -2.76 3.49
N CYS A 273 14.59 -3.86 2.73
CA CYS A 273 14.43 -3.86 1.27
C CYS A 273 13.05 -4.45 0.92
N HIS A 274 11.99 -3.69 1.17
CA HIS A 274 10.62 -4.10 0.86
C HIS A 274 10.14 -3.37 -0.41
N ASP A 275 9.41 -4.08 -1.27
CA ASP A 275 8.74 -3.47 -2.43
C ASP A 275 7.25 -3.32 -2.10
N PRO A 276 6.70 -2.10 -2.02
CA PRO A 276 5.30 -1.90 -1.68
C PRO A 276 4.37 -2.53 -2.71
N GLU A 277 4.81 -2.73 -3.96
CA GLU A 277 4.02 -3.43 -4.96
C GLU A 277 3.86 -4.92 -4.62
N GLU A 278 4.92 -5.57 -4.14
CA GLU A 278 4.88 -6.97 -3.72
C GLU A 278 3.97 -7.14 -2.50
N ASP A 279 4.08 -6.24 -1.53
CA ASP A 279 3.29 -6.27 -0.30
C ASP A 279 1.81 -5.97 -0.59
N ALA A 280 1.51 -4.96 -1.42
CA ALA A 280 0.14 -4.68 -1.85
C ALA A 280 -0.49 -5.88 -2.59
N ARG A 281 0.25 -6.55 -3.48
CA ARG A 281 -0.21 -7.80 -4.12
C ARG A 281 -0.52 -8.88 -3.10
N ALA A 282 0.38 -9.14 -2.17
CA ALA A 282 0.17 -10.18 -1.16
C ALA A 282 -1.09 -9.91 -0.31
N VAL A 283 -1.31 -8.66 0.09
CA VAL A 283 -2.53 -8.25 0.81
C VAL A 283 -3.79 -8.46 -0.02
N LEU A 284 -3.73 -8.12 -1.30
CA LEU A 284 -4.84 -8.27 -2.23
C LEU A 284 -5.24 -9.75 -2.39
N ASP A 285 -4.26 -10.61 -2.60
CA ASP A 285 -4.46 -12.05 -2.76
C ASP A 285 -5.04 -12.67 -1.48
N LEU A 286 -4.57 -12.23 -0.30
CA LEU A 286 -5.15 -12.63 0.99
C LEU A 286 -6.63 -12.22 1.11
N TYR A 287 -6.98 -11.01 0.69
CA TYR A 287 -8.37 -10.53 0.73
C TYR A 287 -9.27 -11.34 -0.22
N VAL A 288 -8.86 -11.48 -1.47
CA VAL A 288 -9.63 -12.20 -2.49
C VAL A 288 -9.84 -13.66 -2.10
N ARG A 289 -8.79 -14.34 -1.62
CA ARG A 289 -8.85 -15.78 -1.30
C ARG A 289 -9.63 -16.11 -0.02
N TYR A 290 -9.63 -15.22 0.97
CA TYR A 290 -10.14 -15.57 2.31
C TYR A 290 -11.25 -14.69 2.86
N VAL A 291 -11.56 -13.57 2.21
CA VAL A 291 -12.52 -12.58 2.71
C VAL A 291 -13.71 -12.47 1.79
N ASP A 292 -13.46 -12.26 0.49
CA ASP A 292 -14.53 -11.99 -0.48
C ASP A 292 -14.56 -13.05 -1.59
N TYR A 293 -15.29 -14.13 -1.33
CA TYR A 293 -15.48 -15.23 -2.27
C TYR A 293 -16.11 -14.80 -3.61
N SER A 294 -16.85 -13.69 -3.64
CA SER A 294 -17.43 -13.19 -4.90
C SER A 294 -16.35 -12.76 -5.88
N TYR A 295 -15.27 -12.15 -5.38
CA TYR A 295 -14.10 -11.79 -6.19
C TYR A 295 -13.21 -12.99 -6.48
N LEU A 296 -13.22 -14.03 -5.66
CA LEU A 296 -12.37 -15.21 -5.84
C LEU A 296 -12.64 -15.91 -7.19
N VAL A 297 -13.91 -16.10 -7.55
CA VAL A 297 -14.26 -16.80 -8.80
C VAL A 297 -13.76 -16.03 -10.02
N GLU A 298 -14.02 -14.71 -10.04
CA GLU A 298 -13.55 -13.84 -11.14
C GLU A 298 -12.01 -13.81 -11.21
N TYR A 299 -11.35 -13.71 -10.05
CA TYR A 299 -9.89 -13.67 -9.94
C TYR A 299 -9.24 -14.97 -10.40
N GLU A 300 -9.67 -16.13 -9.92
CA GLU A 300 -9.10 -17.42 -10.34
C GLU A 300 -9.34 -17.67 -11.83
N THR A 301 -10.52 -17.28 -12.35
CA THR A 301 -10.80 -17.37 -13.78
C THR A 301 -9.81 -16.50 -14.59
N ALA A 302 -9.59 -15.24 -14.16
CA ALA A 302 -8.64 -14.35 -14.83
C ALA A 302 -7.20 -14.87 -14.76
N ARG A 303 -6.78 -15.40 -13.61
CA ARG A 303 -5.45 -16.01 -13.39
C ARG A 303 -5.22 -17.22 -14.29
N ILE A 304 -6.18 -18.14 -14.33
CA ILE A 304 -6.14 -19.33 -15.19
C ILE A 304 -6.05 -18.91 -16.67
N LEU A 305 -6.85 -17.94 -17.10
CA LEU A 305 -6.82 -17.44 -18.48
C LEU A 305 -5.47 -16.77 -18.82
N ALA A 306 -4.86 -16.03 -17.90
CA ALA A 306 -3.55 -15.42 -18.10
C ALA A 306 -2.44 -16.48 -18.21
N GLU A 307 -2.48 -17.51 -17.37
CA GLU A 307 -1.54 -18.64 -17.43
C GLU A 307 -1.67 -19.41 -18.76
N HIS A 308 -2.90 -19.63 -19.24
CA HIS A 308 -3.14 -20.23 -20.54
C HIS A 308 -2.60 -19.39 -21.70
N ARG A 309 -2.78 -18.06 -21.66
CA ARG A 309 -2.21 -17.18 -22.70
C ARG A 309 -0.68 -17.27 -22.71
N ARG A 310 -0.04 -17.19 -21.54
CA ARG A 310 1.42 -17.29 -21.45
C ARG A 310 1.94 -18.61 -22.01
N ARG A 311 1.29 -19.73 -21.69
CA ARG A 311 1.63 -21.05 -22.26
C ARG A 311 1.44 -21.11 -23.78
N ASN A 312 0.39 -20.49 -24.30
CA ASN A 312 0.14 -20.45 -25.74
C ASN A 312 1.15 -19.57 -26.47
N ASP A 313 1.55 -18.45 -25.88
CA ASP A 313 2.58 -17.57 -26.42
C ASP A 313 3.95 -18.30 -26.43
N GLU A 314 4.30 -18.98 -25.33
CA GLU A 314 5.51 -19.83 -25.23
C GLU A 314 5.50 -20.96 -26.27
N ALA A 315 4.36 -21.63 -26.48
CA ALA A 315 4.23 -22.69 -27.48
C ALA A 315 4.24 -22.17 -28.92
N GLY A 316 3.69 -20.97 -29.15
CA GLY A 316 3.70 -20.32 -30.47
C GLY A 316 5.11 -19.94 -30.92
N ASP A 317 5.93 -19.46 -29.99
CA ASP A 317 7.34 -19.13 -30.25
C ASP A 317 8.16 -20.39 -30.59
N GLU A 318 7.85 -21.55 -29.98
CA GLU A 318 8.51 -22.83 -30.31
C GLU A 318 8.16 -23.30 -31.74
N VAL A 319 6.89 -23.24 -32.12
CA VAL A 319 6.44 -23.62 -33.48
C VAL A 319 7.06 -22.70 -34.54
N ALA A 320 7.12 -21.39 -34.27
CA ALA A 320 7.75 -20.44 -35.18
C ALA A 320 9.26 -20.69 -35.34
N ALA A 321 9.95 -21.09 -34.27
CA ALA A 321 11.36 -21.45 -34.32
C ALA A 321 11.62 -22.74 -35.11
N GLU A 322 10.74 -23.74 -34.98
CA GLU A 322 10.83 -24.98 -35.77
C GLU A 322 10.61 -24.71 -37.27
N GLU A 323 9.63 -23.89 -37.64
CA GLU A 323 9.40 -23.50 -39.05
C GLU A 323 10.57 -22.71 -39.65
N GLU A 324 11.27 -21.87 -38.86
CA GLU A 324 12.45 -21.14 -39.32
C GLU A 324 13.65 -22.07 -39.57
N VAL A 325 13.84 -23.09 -38.72
CA VAL A 325 14.90 -24.09 -38.90
C VAL A 325 14.63 -24.97 -40.12
N ASP A 326 13.39 -25.42 -40.32
CA ASP A 326 13.01 -26.20 -41.50
C ASP A 326 13.19 -25.39 -42.80
N ALA A 327 12.82 -24.11 -42.80
CA ALA A 327 13.04 -23.22 -43.94
C ALA A 327 14.53 -23.02 -44.28
N LEU A 328 15.42 -23.03 -43.28
CA LEU A 328 16.88 -22.95 -43.49
C LEU A 328 17.44 -24.25 -44.06
N LEU A 329 16.98 -25.41 -43.58
CA LEU A 329 17.40 -26.71 -44.09
C LEU A 329 16.99 -26.91 -45.55
N ASP A 330 15.78 -26.50 -45.92
CA ASP A 330 15.30 -26.57 -47.31
C ASP A 330 16.08 -25.63 -48.25
N ALA A 331 16.55 -24.49 -47.75
CA ALA A 331 17.36 -23.55 -48.53
C ALA A 331 18.77 -24.10 -48.85
N ASP A 332 19.39 -24.82 -47.91
CA ASP A 332 20.71 -25.45 -48.12
C ASP A 332 20.62 -26.61 -49.12
N VAL A 333 19.58 -27.44 -49.07
CA VAL A 333 19.35 -28.54 -50.04
C VAL A 333 19.14 -27.99 -51.46
N ALA A 334 18.45 -26.85 -51.60
CA ALA A 334 18.24 -26.22 -52.90
C ALA A 334 19.52 -25.60 -53.51
N ALA A 335 20.51 -25.23 -52.68
CA ALA A 335 21.76 -24.65 -53.14
C ALA A 335 22.74 -25.70 -53.71
N GLU A 336 22.77 -26.92 -53.15
CA GLU A 336 23.66 -28.00 -53.63
C GLU A 336 23.22 -28.61 -54.97
N GLY A 337 21.94 -28.50 -55.33
CA GLY A 337 21.39 -29.11 -56.56
C GLY A 337 21.69 -28.37 -57.88
N LYS A 338 22.30 -27.19 -57.86
CA LYS A 338 22.57 -26.37 -59.08
C LYS A 338 24.01 -26.45 -59.61
N GLY A 339 24.83 -27.36 -59.07
CA GLY A 339 26.26 -27.47 -59.39
C GLY A 339 26.67 -28.59 -60.36
N LEU A 340 25.74 -29.19 -61.12
CA LEU A 340 26.03 -30.28 -62.07
C LEU A 340 25.82 -29.88 -63.54
#